data_AF-R0CSA2-F1
#
_entry.id   AF-R0CSA2-F1
#
_cell.length_a   1.000
_cell.length_b   1.000
_cell.length_c   1.000
_cell.angle_alpha   90.00
_cell.angle_beta   90.00
_cell.angle_gamma   90.00
#
_symmetry.space_group_name_H-M   'P 1'
#
loop_
_entity.id
_entity.type
_entity.pdbx_description
1 polymer ?
#
loop_
_entity_poly.entity_id
_entity_poly.type
_entity_poly.pdbx_seq_one_letter_code
_entity_poly.pdbx_strand_id
1 'polypeptide(L)'
;MKFMKKLLSCVTSAEYAVMAAAFIAMVASYFISVLNRNFIQASMPWTEEIAVYSMTYMALLGTEVGLRDGTQVAVTAVVDKLHGVIRKIVDLIRQVILVGFAFIMIKAGGDLVLKQLQAGQTTPVMKLPMSLMYFSLVLAFGLIFVIQTITLVQQIAEFGKKEGNRT
;
A
#
# COMPACT_ATOMS: atom_id res chain seq x y z
N MET A 1 5.81 -18.48 -15.87
CA MET A 1 5.03 -18.52 -14.62
C MET A 1 5.88 -18.70 -13.34
N LYS A 2 6.88 -19.60 -13.27
CA LYS A 2 7.70 -19.80 -12.05
C LYS A 2 8.52 -18.56 -11.63
N PHE A 3 9.14 -17.86 -12.59
CA PHE A 3 9.92 -16.65 -12.30
C PHE A 3 9.06 -15.51 -11.74
N MET A 4 7.89 -15.26 -12.33
CA MET A 4 6.95 -14.23 -11.88
C MET A 4 6.45 -14.49 -10.45
N LYS A 5 6.07 -15.73 -10.13
CA LYS A 5 5.68 -16.11 -8.76
C LYS A 5 6.82 -15.92 -7.76
N LYS A 6 8.06 -16.22 -8.15
CA LYS A 6 9.26 -16.05 -7.30
C LYS A 6 9.58 -14.56 -7.06
N LEU A 7 9.37 -13.72 -8.07
CA LEU A 7 9.53 -12.26 -7.96
C LEU A 7 8.49 -11.68 -7.00
N LEU A 8 7.21 -12.02 -7.20
CA LEU A 8 6.12 -11.59 -6.30
C LEU A 8 6.40 -12.02 -4.85
N SER A 9 6.82 -13.27 -4.61
CA SER A 9 7.14 -13.70 -3.25
C SER A 9 8.29 -12.94 -2.61
N CYS A 10 9.30 -12.55 -3.40
CA CYS A 10 10.43 -11.76 -2.91
C CYS A 10 10.00 -10.34 -2.52
N VAL A 11 9.18 -9.70 -3.36
CA VAL A 11 8.59 -8.38 -3.08
C VAL A 11 7.74 -8.44 -1.82
N THR A 12 6.86 -9.45 -1.71
CA THR A 12 6.04 -9.67 -0.52
C THR A 12 6.87 -9.87 0.75
N SER A 13 7.94 -10.67 0.71
CA SER A 13 8.83 -10.83 1.87
C SER A 13 9.52 -9.52 2.25
N ALA A 14 9.94 -8.72 1.26
CA ALA A 14 10.54 -7.42 1.52
C ALA A 14 9.53 -6.43 2.13
N GLU A 15 8.29 -6.40 1.64
CA GLU A 15 7.20 -5.58 2.21
C GLU A 15 6.97 -5.91 3.68
N TYR A 16 6.83 -7.20 4.03
CA TYR A 16 6.65 -7.61 5.43
C TYR A 16 7.85 -7.23 6.31
N ALA A 17 9.08 -7.35 5.79
CA ALA A 17 10.27 -6.94 6.53
C ALA A 17 10.28 -5.42 6.79
N VAL A 18 9.93 -4.61 5.79
CA VAL A 18 9.82 -3.15 5.92
C VAL A 18 8.72 -2.77 6.91
N MET A 19 7.55 -3.42 6.82
CA MET A 19 6.45 -3.19 7.75
C MET A 19 6.81 -3.56 9.19
N ALA A 20 7.50 -4.69 9.39
CA ALA A 20 7.96 -5.10 10.71
C ALA A 20 8.99 -4.12 11.28
N ALA A 21 9.96 -3.69 10.47
CA ALA A 21 10.94 -2.69 10.87
C ALA A 21 10.28 -1.34 11.24
N ALA A 22 9.34 -0.87 10.41
CA ALA A 22 8.57 0.34 10.68
C ALA A 22 7.73 0.21 11.95
N PHE A 23 7.10 -0.95 12.20
CA PHE A 23 6.35 -1.20 13.42
C PHE A 23 7.24 -1.12 14.66
N ILE A 24 8.40 -1.79 14.65
CA ILE A 24 9.35 -1.77 15.75
C ILE A 24 9.84 -0.34 16.00
N ALA A 25 10.19 0.40 14.93
CA ALA A 25 10.64 1.79 15.04
C ALA A 25 9.55 2.70 15.63
N MET A 26 8.30 2.54 15.19
CA MET A 26 7.15 3.30 15.71
C MET A 26 6.92 3.01 17.20
N VAL A 27 6.87 1.73 17.58
CA VAL A 27 6.65 1.31 18.98
C VAL A 27 7.79 1.81 19.87
N ALA A 28 9.05 1.64 19.45
CA ALA A 28 10.20 2.13 20.19
C ALA A 28 10.17 3.65 20.37
N SER A 29 9.82 4.39 19.31
CA SER A 29 9.75 5.85 19.34
C SER A 29 8.68 6.35 20.31
N TYR A 30 7.47 5.80 20.26
CA TYR A 30 6.41 6.17 21.21
C TYR A 30 6.75 5.73 22.64
N PHE A 31 7.35 4.56 22.82
CA PHE A 31 7.78 4.10 24.13
C PHE A 31 8.79 5.06 24.76
N ILE A 32 9.82 5.46 24.01
CA ILE A 32 10.81 6.46 24.43
C ILE A 32 10.12 7.80 24.72
N SER A 33 9.18 8.23 23.88
CA SER A 33 8.43 9.48 24.07
C SER A 33 7.66 9.46 25.40
N VAL A 34 6.98 8.36 25.70
CA VAL A 34 6.24 8.17 26.95
C VAL A 34 7.19 8.11 28.15
N LEU A 35 8.30 7.38 28.08
CA LEU A 35 9.27 7.32 29.17
C LEU A 35 9.86 8.70 29.47
N ASN A 36 10.29 9.43 28.44
CA ASN A 36 10.87 10.75 28.63
C ASN A 36 9.88 11.74 29.23
N ARG A 37 8.63 11.71 28.77
CA ARG A 37 7.58 12.58 29.29
C ARG A 37 7.27 12.32 30.77
N ASN A 38 7.30 11.06 31.19
CA ASN A 38 6.92 10.68 32.55
C ASN A 38 8.09 10.69 33.55
N PHE A 39 9.31 10.38 33.13
CA PHE A 39 10.47 10.26 34.03
C PHE A 39 11.46 11.42 33.90
N ILE A 40 11.78 11.85 32.68
CA ILE A 40 12.81 12.85 32.40
C ILE A 40 12.22 14.27 32.33
N GLN A 41 10.90 14.38 32.12
CA GLN A 41 10.16 15.63 31.90
C GLN A 41 10.72 16.50 30.75
N ALA A 42 11.51 15.91 29.86
CA ALA A 42 12.03 16.56 28.67
C ALA A 42 11.20 16.14 27.44
N SER A 43 10.80 17.12 26.63
CA SER A 43 10.18 16.85 25.34
C SER A 43 11.24 16.38 24.35
N MET A 44 10.98 15.28 23.64
CA MET A 44 11.81 14.78 22.53
C MET A 44 10.99 14.75 21.23
N PRO A 45 10.83 15.89 20.53
CA PRO A 45 9.97 15.99 19.35
C PRO A 45 10.39 15.09 18.17
N TRP A 46 11.66 14.69 18.13
CA TRP A 46 12.18 13.83 17.07
C TRP A 46 11.57 12.41 17.09
N THR A 47 11.15 11.91 18.26
CA THR A 47 10.53 10.57 18.35
C THR A 47 9.16 10.54 17.68
N GLU A 48 8.41 11.63 17.79
CA GLU A 48 7.10 11.78 17.13
C GLU A 48 7.27 11.81 15.60
N GLU A 49 8.26 12.54 15.09
CA GLU A 49 8.55 12.56 13.66
C GLU A 49 8.91 11.16 13.11
N ILE A 50 9.76 10.38 13.80
CA ILE A 50 10.08 9.00 13.38
C ILE A 50 8.83 8.11 13.41
N ALA A 51 8.02 8.24 14.46
CA ALA A 51 6.82 7.44 14.61
C ALA A 51 5.81 7.73 13.49
N VAL A 52 5.60 8.99 13.13
CA VAL A 52 4.70 9.40 12.04
C VAL A 52 5.20 8.89 10.69
N TYR A 53 6.50 8.99 10.41
CA TYR A 53 7.09 8.42 9.19
C TYR A 53 6.85 6.91 9.13
N SER A 54 7.17 6.20 10.21
CA SER A 54 7.02 4.75 10.29
C SER A 54 5.56 4.32 10.14
N MET A 55 4.64 5.01 10.82
CA MET A 55 3.19 4.78 10.74
C MET A 55 2.66 5.00 9.33
N THR A 56 3.14 6.02 8.63
CA THR A 56 2.73 6.34 7.26
C THR A 56 3.08 5.21 6.30
N TYR A 57 4.33 4.72 6.37
CA TYR A 57 4.76 3.58 5.56
C TYR A 57 3.99 2.31 5.93
N MET A 58 3.76 2.05 7.21
CA MET A 58 2.96 0.91 7.66
C MET A 58 1.52 0.95 7.16
N ALA A 59 0.85 2.10 7.24
CA ALA A 59 -0.54 2.24 6.83
C ALA A 59 -0.70 2.02 5.32
N LEU A 60 0.21 2.58 4.53
CA LEU A 60 0.16 2.49 3.08
C LEU A 60 0.56 1.12 2.55
N LEU A 61 1.66 0.53 3.07
CA LEU A 61 2.03 -0.85 2.72
C LEU A 61 1.00 -1.86 3.26
N GLY A 62 0.46 -1.64 4.46
CA GLY A 62 -0.61 -2.46 5.01
C GLY A 62 -1.90 -2.42 4.19
N THR A 63 -2.16 -1.32 3.47
CA THR A 63 -3.28 -1.22 2.52
C THR A 63 -3.05 -2.12 1.31
N GLU A 64 -1.83 -2.17 0.77
CA GLU A 64 -1.48 -3.09 -0.32
C GLU A 64 -1.66 -4.54 0.12
N VAL A 65 -1.08 -4.92 1.26
CA VAL A 65 -1.17 -6.29 1.79
C VAL A 65 -2.61 -6.66 2.07
N GLY A 66 -3.38 -5.77 2.69
CA GLY A 66 -4.79 -6.02 3.00
C GLY A 66 -5.67 -6.17 1.76
N LEU A 67 -5.37 -5.43 0.69
CA LEU A 67 -6.04 -5.58 -0.59
C LEU A 67 -5.68 -6.91 -1.27
N ARG A 68 -4.40 -7.32 -1.22
CA ARG A 68 -3.89 -8.58 -1.77
C ARG A 68 -4.49 -9.81 -1.08
N ASP A 69 -4.54 -9.78 0.25
CA ASP A 69 -5.05 -10.88 1.07
C ASP A 69 -6.58 -10.89 1.16
N GLY A 70 -7.25 -9.85 0.63
CA GLY A 70 -8.71 -9.70 0.69
C GLY A 70 -9.24 -9.43 2.09
N THR A 71 -8.39 -8.96 3.01
CA THR A 71 -8.74 -8.62 4.39
C THR A 71 -9.24 -7.18 4.54
N GLN A 72 -9.15 -6.39 3.47
CA GLN A 72 -9.72 -5.04 3.44
C GLN A 72 -11.24 -5.11 3.60
N VAL A 73 -11.77 -4.27 4.50
CA VAL A 73 -13.20 -4.22 4.79
C VAL A 73 -13.99 -3.93 3.51
N ALA A 74 -14.89 -4.85 3.15
CA ALA A 74 -15.71 -4.77 1.95
C ALA A 74 -17.16 -5.17 2.24
N VAL A 75 -18.10 -4.55 1.55
CA VAL A 75 -19.53 -4.91 1.63
C VAL A 75 -19.80 -6.03 0.62
N THR A 76 -19.93 -7.26 1.10
CA THR A 76 -20.09 -8.44 0.22
C THR A 76 -21.54 -8.90 0.04
N ALA A 77 -22.49 -8.40 0.84
CA ALA A 77 -23.88 -8.89 0.87
C ALA A 77 -24.59 -8.94 -0.50
N VAL A 78 -24.27 -7.99 -1.40
CA VAL A 78 -24.81 -7.98 -2.77
C VAL A 78 -24.02 -8.92 -3.67
N VAL A 79 -22.69 -8.89 -3.60
CA VAL A 79 -21.79 -9.70 -4.44
C VAL A 79 -21.94 -11.19 -4.16
N ASP A 80 -22.18 -11.56 -2.90
CA ASP A 80 -22.35 -12.95 -2.45
C ASP A 80 -23.65 -13.59 -2.98
N LYS A 81 -24.66 -12.77 -3.32
CA LYS A 81 -25.91 -13.22 -3.96
C LYS A 81 -25.80 -13.37 -5.46
N LEU A 82 -24.72 -12.90 -6.09
CA LEU A 82 -24.54 -12.99 -7.54
C LEU A 82 -23.93 -14.34 -7.91
N HIS A 83 -24.46 -14.96 -8.98
CA HIS A 83 -24.00 -16.26 -9.47
C HIS A 83 -23.57 -16.21 -10.94
N GLY A 84 -22.69 -17.13 -11.32
CA GLY A 84 -22.29 -17.35 -12.71
C GLY A 84 -21.55 -16.16 -13.34
N VAL A 85 -22.02 -15.72 -14.51
CA VAL A 85 -21.34 -14.71 -15.34
C VAL A 85 -21.44 -13.31 -14.73
N ILE A 86 -22.55 -12.97 -14.07
CA ILE A 86 -22.79 -11.64 -13.51
C ILE A 86 -21.77 -11.33 -12.41
N ARG A 87 -21.51 -12.27 -11.51
CA ARG A 87 -20.49 -12.12 -10.46
C ARG A 87 -19.12 -11.83 -11.06
N LYS A 88 -18.73 -12.57 -12.10
CA LYS A 88 -17.43 -12.37 -12.75
C LYS A 88 -17.31 -11.01 -13.43
N ILE A 89 -18.38 -10.53 -14.07
CA ILE A 89 -18.39 -9.18 -14.68
C ILE A 89 -18.22 -8.12 -13.60
N VAL A 90 -18.92 -8.26 -12.47
CA VAL A 90 -18.79 -7.33 -11.33
C VAL A 90 -17.37 -7.35 -10.75
N ASP A 91 -16.78 -8.54 -10.58
CA ASP A 91 -15.39 -8.69 -10.13
C ASP A 91 -14.40 -8.04 -11.11
N LEU A 92 -14.62 -8.19 -12.42
CA LEU A 92 -13.80 -7.55 -13.45
C LEU A 92 -13.92 -6.02 -13.42
N ILE A 93 -15.14 -5.49 -13.28
CA ILE A 93 -15.38 -4.04 -13.15
C ILE A 93 -14.68 -3.50 -11.90
N ARG A 94 -14.83 -4.18 -10.75
CA ARG A 94 -14.13 -3.84 -9.51
C ARG A 94 -12.62 -3.79 -9.75
N GLN A 95 -12.07 -4.80 -10.43
CA GLN A 95 -10.65 -4.90 -10.71
C GLN A 95 -10.15 -3.73 -11.57
N VAL A 96 -10.87 -3.39 -12.64
CA VAL A 96 -10.54 -2.26 -13.53
C VAL A 96 -10.58 -0.92 -12.78
N ILE A 97 -11.61 -0.70 -11.95
CA ILE A 97 -11.73 0.51 -11.14
C ILE A 97 -10.54 0.63 -10.19
N LEU A 98 -10.15 -0.46 -9.51
CA LEU A 98 -9.00 -0.46 -8.60
C LEU A 98 -7.68 -0.14 -9.31
N VAL A 99 -7.44 -0.71 -10.51
CA VAL A 99 -6.23 -0.39 -11.31
C VAL A 99 -6.23 1.08 -11.71
N GLY A 100 -7.37 1.60 -12.20
CA GLY A 100 -7.50 3.02 -12.58
C GLY A 100 -7.28 3.95 -11.39
N PHE A 101 -7.87 3.64 -10.24
CA PHE A 101 -7.66 4.39 -9.01
C PHE A 101 -6.20 4.40 -8.56
N ALA A 102 -5.54 3.23 -8.56
CA ALA A 102 -4.13 3.13 -8.21
C ALA A 102 -3.25 3.99 -9.14
N PHE A 103 -3.53 4.00 -10.44
CA PHE A 103 -2.80 4.86 -11.40
C PHE A 103 -2.96 6.36 -11.11
N ILE A 104 -4.19 6.81 -10.80
CA ILE A 104 -4.46 8.20 -10.42
C ILE A 104 -3.68 8.56 -9.15
N MET A 105 -3.67 7.65 -8.16
CA MET A 105 -2.96 7.85 -6.90
C MET A 105 -1.44 7.90 -7.08
N ILE A 106 -0.86 7.12 -8.00
CA ILE A 106 0.56 7.20 -8.36
C ILE A 106 0.89 8.58 -8.93
N LYS A 107 0.07 9.11 -9.85
CA LYS A 107 0.29 10.44 -10.41
C LYS A 107 0.20 11.54 -9.35
N ALA A 108 -0.88 11.53 -8.57
CA ALA A 108 -1.08 12.50 -7.50
C ALA A 108 0.04 12.44 -6.45
N GLY A 109 0.46 11.23 -6.05
CA GLY A 109 1.58 11.03 -5.15
C GLY A 109 2.91 11.51 -5.75
N GLY A 110 3.15 11.25 -7.03
CA GLY A 110 4.34 11.71 -7.75
C GLY A 110 4.43 13.24 -7.81
N ASP A 111 3.32 13.90 -8.14
CA ASP A 111 3.24 15.36 -8.15
C ASP A 111 3.49 15.96 -6.76
N LEU A 112 2.99 15.32 -5.70
CA LEU A 112 3.28 15.73 -4.32
C LEU A 112 4.77 15.57 -3.98
N VAL A 113 5.39 14.43 -4.32
CA VAL A 113 6.82 14.21 -4.09
C VAL A 113 7.66 15.26 -4.81
N LEU A 114 7.36 15.54 -6.08
CA LEU A 114 8.07 16.54 -6.87
C LEU A 114 7.92 17.95 -6.31
N LYS A 115 6.71 18.34 -5.88
CA LYS A 115 6.47 19.63 -5.21
C LYS A 115 7.29 19.76 -3.94
N GLN A 116 7.35 18.72 -3.11
CA GLN A 116 8.14 18.75 -1.87
C GLN A 116 9.65 18.82 -2.14
N LEU A 117 10.14 18.13 -3.18
CA LEU A 117 11.54 18.22 -3.59
C LEU A 117 11.90 19.62 -4.08
N GLN A 118 11.06 20.24 -4.91
CA GLN A 118 11.27 21.59 -5.42
C GLN A 118 11.21 22.64 -4.31
N ALA A 119 10.31 22.46 -3.35
CA ALA A 119 10.16 23.37 -2.22
C ALA A 119 11.26 23.21 -1.16
N GLY A 120 12.07 22.14 -1.22
CA GLY A 120 13.10 21.85 -0.23
C GLY A 120 12.55 21.67 1.20
N GLN A 121 11.27 21.27 1.34
CA GLN A 121 10.59 21.19 2.62
C GLN A 121 11.13 20.04 3.47
N THR A 122 11.48 20.34 4.71
CA THR A 122 12.02 19.39 5.68
C THR A 122 11.19 19.39 6.96
N THR A 123 11.21 18.28 7.70
CA THR A 123 10.62 18.23 9.03
C THR A 123 11.22 19.28 9.96
N PRO A 124 10.45 19.84 10.90
CA PRO A 124 10.92 20.95 11.73
C PRO A 124 12.12 20.57 12.59
N VAL A 125 12.15 19.35 13.13
CA VAL A 125 13.11 18.91 14.14
C VAL A 125 14.28 18.18 13.49
N MET A 126 14.02 17.05 12.82
CA MET A 126 15.10 16.22 12.26
C MET A 126 15.61 16.70 10.90
N LYS A 127 14.97 17.72 10.31
CA LYS A 127 15.30 18.22 8.96
C LYS A 127 15.26 17.13 7.89
N LEU A 128 14.40 16.12 8.08
CA LEU A 128 14.20 15.07 7.10
C LEU A 128 13.41 15.60 5.91
N PRO A 129 13.75 15.26 4.66
CA PRO A 129 12.96 15.65 3.51
C PRO A 129 11.53 15.13 3.62
N MET A 130 10.54 16.02 3.49
CA MET A 130 9.13 15.62 3.46
C MET A 130 8.81 14.78 2.23
N SER A 131 9.59 14.93 1.15
CA SER A 131 9.50 14.09 -0.06
C SER A 131 9.59 12.59 0.24
N LEU A 132 10.38 12.18 1.24
CA LEU A 132 10.46 10.77 1.66
C LEU A 132 9.13 10.29 2.23
N MET A 133 8.46 11.11 3.04
CA MET A 133 7.16 10.76 3.58
C MET A 133 6.13 10.60 2.45
N TYR A 134 6.06 11.53 1.50
CA TYR A 134 5.12 11.44 0.38
C TYR A 134 5.47 10.33 -0.62
N PHE A 135 6.74 9.92 -0.69
CA PHE A 135 7.16 8.82 -1.54
C PHE A 135 6.50 7.48 -1.16
N SER A 136 6.13 7.31 0.11
CA SER A 136 5.36 6.15 0.56
C SER A 136 4.05 5.95 -0.22
N LEU A 137 3.38 7.02 -0.66
CA LEU A 137 2.18 6.95 -1.51
C LEU A 137 2.50 6.34 -2.87
N VAL A 138 3.56 6.85 -3.52
CA VAL A 138 4.00 6.38 -4.84
C VAL A 138 4.41 4.92 -4.76
N LEU A 139 5.14 4.54 -3.70
CA LEU A 139 5.58 3.18 -3.47
C LEU A 139 4.39 2.22 -3.30
N ALA A 140 3.49 2.51 -2.36
CA ALA A 140 2.36 1.62 -2.05
C ALA A 140 1.38 1.50 -3.22
N PHE A 141 0.96 2.61 -3.82
CA PHE A 141 0.06 2.56 -4.97
C PHE A 141 0.74 2.02 -6.23
N GLY A 142 2.06 2.18 -6.36
CA GLY A 142 2.87 1.51 -7.38
C GLY A 142 2.81 0.00 -7.27
N LEU A 143 2.98 -0.54 -6.07
CA LEU A 143 2.88 -1.97 -5.79
C LEU A 143 1.46 -2.49 -6.04
N ILE A 144 0.45 -1.80 -5.52
CA ILE A 144 -0.97 -2.11 -5.78
C ILE A 144 -1.25 -2.15 -7.28
N PHE A 145 -0.80 -1.15 -8.04
CA PHE A 145 -1.03 -1.08 -9.48
C PHE A 145 -0.42 -2.28 -10.21
N VAL A 146 0.83 -2.64 -9.90
CA VAL A 146 1.51 -3.78 -10.53
C VAL A 146 0.77 -5.08 -10.22
N ILE A 147 0.47 -5.35 -8.95
CA ILE A 147 -0.17 -6.60 -8.52
C ILE A 147 -1.60 -6.71 -9.08
N GLN A 148 -2.38 -5.64 -8.96
CA GLN A 148 -3.76 -5.62 -9.42
C GLN A 148 -3.88 -5.73 -10.94
N THR A 149 -2.92 -5.16 -11.70
CA THR A 149 -2.84 -5.31 -13.15
C THR A 149 -2.52 -6.75 -13.55
N ILE A 150 -1.60 -7.41 -12.86
CA ILE A 150 -1.30 -8.83 -13.10
C ILE A 150 -2.55 -9.68 -12.86
N THR A 151 -3.26 -9.45 -11.77
CA THR A 151 -4.50 -10.19 -11.46
C THR A 151 -5.60 -9.90 -12.48
N LEU A 152 -5.72 -8.66 -12.97
CA LEU A 152 -6.66 -8.30 -14.03
C LEU A 152 -6.37 -9.06 -15.34
N VAL A 153 -5.11 -9.11 -15.77
CA VAL A 153 -4.69 -9.84 -16.98
C VAL A 153 -4.99 -11.34 -16.84
N GLN A 154 -4.77 -11.92 -15.65
CA GLN A 154 -5.10 -13.32 -15.38
C GLN A 154 -6.61 -13.58 -15.46
N GLN A 155 -7.44 -12.71 -14.87
CA GLN A 155 -8.90 -12.82 -14.94
C GLN A 155 -9.42 -12.76 -16.38
N ILE A 156 -8.88 -11.87 -17.21
CA ILE A 156 -9.24 -11.76 -18.63
C ILE A 156 -8.82 -13.01 -19.40
N ALA A 157 -7.61 -13.52 -19.16
CA ALA A 157 -7.10 -14.74 -19.82
C ALA A 157 -7.94 -15.98 -19.47
N GLU A 158 -8.43 -16.09 -18.24
CA GLU A 158 -9.34 -17.17 -17.83
C GLU A 158 -10.73 -17.05 -18.45
N PHE A 159 -11.20 -15.83 -18.71
CA PHE A 159 -12.45 -15.59 -19.42
C PHE A 159 -12.38 -16.14 -20.85
N GLY A 160 -11.31 -15.82 -21.59
CA GLY A 160 -11.12 -16.29 -22.96
C GLY A 160 -10.98 -17.83 -23.09
N LYS A 161 -10.39 -18.50 -22.09
CA LYS A 161 -10.29 -19.97 -22.08
C LYS A 161 -11.63 -20.68 -21.87
N LYS A 162 -12.58 -20.06 -21.17
CA LYS A 162 -13.89 -20.68 -20.88
C LYS A 162 -14.88 -20.59 -22.04
N GLU A 163 -14.69 -19.64 -22.96
CA GLU A 163 -15.50 -19.54 -24.19
C GLU A 163 -15.00 -20.50 -25.28
N GLY A 164 -13.68 -20.73 -25.40
CA GLY A 164 -13.12 -21.66 -26.39
C GLY A 164 -13.32 -23.16 -26.12
N ASN A 165 -13.87 -23.54 -24.95
CA ASN A 165 -14.17 -24.94 -24.60
C ASN A 165 -15.68 -25.26 -24.67
N ARG A 166 -16.47 -24.37 -25.27
CA ARG A 166 -17.93 -24.49 -25.48
C ARG A 166 -18.33 -24.58 -26.96
N THR A 167 -17.35 -24.63 -27.87
CA THR A 167 -17.50 -24.92 -29.30
C THR A 167 -16.86 -26.27 -29.60
#